data_AF-A0A3B9P3E1-F1
#
_entry.id   AF-A0A3B9P3E1-F1
#
_cell.length_a   1.000
_cell.length_b   1.000
_cell.length_c   1.000
_cell.angle_alpha   90.00
_cell.angle_beta   90.00
_cell.angle_gamma   90.00
#
_symmetry.space_group_name_H-M   'P 1'
#
loop_
_entity.id
_entity.type
_entity.pdbx_description
1 polymer ?
#
loop_
_entity_poly.entity_id
_entity_poly.type
_entity_poly.pdbx_seq_one_letter_code
_entity_poly.pdbx_strand_id
1 'polypeptide(L)'
;MRWTARPISDPGAVSQLTAEVTKDPLLAALLVQRGITTFEDAKAFFRPDLNQLHHPYRMKDMERAVERIEKARIQQEHVMIFGDYDVDGTTSVALMGEFLEGKFPIEAYIPNRYKEGYGLSFDGINLAAELGITLIIALDCGIKAFDQIAHARSLGIDIIVCDHHLPAATLPKAHSILDPKRSDCPYPYKELSGCGVGFKLCQALCEHWGLPEDVHLHPLLDLCAVSIAADIVHVTGENRLLAHYGLQRIRNGQARAGFISLLEASAKAPESLTLRDISFSIAPRINAAGRMESGLRAVELLRSTDRAEQDELAERINAFNQDRRETQA
;
A
#
# COMPACT_ATOMS: atom_id res chain seq x y z
N MET A 1 -14.76 -12.58 -29.09
CA MET A 1 -13.47 -12.99 -28.47
C MET A 1 -12.43 -13.14 -29.57
N ARG A 2 -11.33 -12.38 -29.54
CA ARG A 2 -10.24 -12.47 -30.53
C ARG A 2 -9.05 -13.14 -29.87
N TRP A 3 -8.66 -14.32 -30.34
CA TRP A 3 -7.45 -14.99 -29.88
C TRP A 3 -6.26 -14.34 -30.57
N THR A 4 -5.27 -13.92 -29.79
CA THR A 4 -4.03 -13.33 -30.31
C THR A 4 -2.85 -14.12 -29.75
N ALA A 5 -1.97 -14.58 -30.63
CA ALA A 5 -0.74 -15.25 -30.21
C ALA A 5 0.18 -14.21 -29.57
N ARG A 6 0.80 -14.57 -28.45
CA ARG A 6 1.88 -13.76 -27.88
C ARG A 6 3.11 -13.82 -28.81
N PRO A 7 3.99 -12.80 -28.79
CA PRO A 7 5.24 -12.83 -29.53
C PRO A 7 6.05 -14.10 -29.24
N ILE A 8 6.74 -14.61 -30.27
CA ILE A 8 7.66 -15.74 -30.12
C ILE A 8 8.81 -15.30 -29.21
N SER A 9 9.09 -16.10 -28.18
CA SER A 9 10.19 -15.88 -27.23
C SER A 9 11.55 -15.94 -27.94
N ASP A 10 12.53 -15.16 -27.45
CA ASP A 10 13.91 -15.24 -27.96
C ASP A 10 14.46 -16.68 -27.83
N PRO A 11 14.80 -17.35 -28.94
CA PRO A 11 15.23 -18.75 -28.90
C PRO A 11 16.51 -18.96 -28.10
N GLY A 12 17.41 -17.95 -28.06
CA GLY A 12 18.64 -17.99 -27.27
C GLY A 12 18.36 -18.06 -25.78
N ALA A 13 17.58 -17.11 -25.25
CA ALA A 13 17.14 -17.10 -23.87
C ALA A 13 16.36 -18.36 -23.48
N VAL A 14 15.48 -18.88 -24.36
CA VAL A 14 14.76 -20.13 -24.12
C VAL A 14 15.71 -21.32 -24.00
N SER A 15 16.67 -21.44 -24.91
CA SER A 15 17.67 -22.52 -24.87
C SER A 15 18.50 -22.45 -23.59
N GLN A 16 18.94 -21.26 -23.19
CA GLN A 16 19.72 -21.05 -21.97
C GLN A 16 18.92 -21.46 -20.73
N LEU A 17 17.71 -20.93 -20.55
CA LEU A 17 16.87 -21.24 -19.39
C LEU A 17 16.43 -22.71 -19.34
N THR A 18 16.25 -23.35 -20.50
CA THR A 18 16.00 -24.80 -20.55
C THR A 18 17.19 -25.56 -19.98
N ALA A 19 18.41 -25.21 -20.38
CA ALA A 19 19.61 -25.89 -19.91
C ALA A 19 19.90 -25.64 -18.43
N GLU A 20 19.68 -24.42 -17.94
CA GLU A 20 20.16 -23.99 -16.61
C GLU A 20 19.09 -24.01 -15.51
N VAL A 21 17.80 -23.90 -15.85
CA VAL A 21 16.72 -23.66 -14.88
C VAL A 21 15.64 -24.75 -14.87
N THR A 22 14.96 -24.98 -16.00
CA THR A 22 13.70 -25.77 -15.99
C THR A 22 13.86 -27.19 -16.55
N LYS A 23 14.84 -27.44 -17.42
CA LYS A 23 14.94 -28.65 -18.29
C LYS A 23 13.74 -28.87 -19.22
N ASP A 24 12.78 -27.94 -19.25
CA ASP A 24 11.57 -27.97 -20.07
C ASP A 24 11.52 -26.71 -20.96
N PRO A 25 11.62 -26.86 -22.30
CA PRO A 25 11.55 -25.75 -23.25
C PRO A 25 10.25 -24.94 -23.19
N LEU A 26 9.12 -25.58 -22.86
CA LEU A 26 7.84 -24.89 -22.74
C LEU A 26 7.84 -23.98 -21.52
N LEU A 27 8.32 -24.46 -20.37
CA LEU A 27 8.45 -23.63 -19.17
C LEU A 27 9.46 -22.49 -19.38
N ALA A 28 10.59 -22.74 -20.04
CA ALA A 28 11.55 -21.70 -20.39
C ALA A 28 10.93 -20.64 -21.31
N ALA A 29 10.18 -21.05 -22.34
CA ALA A 29 9.45 -20.12 -23.21
C ALA A 29 8.44 -19.25 -22.43
N LEU A 30 7.73 -19.84 -21.46
CA LEU A 30 6.78 -19.13 -20.60
C LEU A 30 7.46 -18.15 -19.62
N LEU A 31 8.70 -18.42 -19.19
CA LEU A 31 9.52 -17.49 -18.40
C LEU A 31 9.96 -16.29 -19.25
N VAL A 32 10.48 -16.56 -20.46
CA VAL A 32 10.88 -15.49 -21.41
C VAL A 32 9.70 -14.59 -21.77
N GLN A 33 8.50 -15.15 -21.97
CA GLN A 33 7.28 -14.36 -22.20
C GLN A 33 6.86 -13.49 -21.01
N ARG A 34 7.40 -13.73 -19.82
CA ARG A 34 7.19 -12.94 -18.60
C ARG A 34 8.36 -11.98 -18.32
N GLY A 35 9.31 -11.85 -19.26
CA GLY A 35 10.49 -11.00 -19.10
C GLY A 35 11.62 -11.61 -18.26
N ILE A 36 11.52 -12.90 -17.92
CA ILE A 36 12.59 -13.63 -17.21
C ILE A 36 13.46 -14.26 -18.29
N THR A 37 14.63 -13.67 -18.54
CA THR A 37 15.45 -14.00 -19.71
C THR A 37 16.80 -14.60 -19.35
N THR A 38 17.23 -14.43 -18.10
CA THR A 38 18.53 -14.91 -17.61
C THR A 38 18.38 -15.85 -16.41
N PHE A 39 19.44 -16.60 -16.10
CA PHE A 39 19.50 -17.42 -14.88
C PHE A 39 19.29 -16.58 -13.62
N GLU A 40 19.87 -15.37 -13.54
CA GLU A 40 19.71 -14.49 -12.38
C GLU A 40 18.27 -13.97 -12.26
N ASP A 41 17.60 -13.63 -13.37
CA ASP A 41 16.17 -13.29 -13.34
C ASP A 41 15.34 -14.45 -12.77
N ALA A 42 15.62 -15.68 -13.22
CA ALA A 42 14.90 -16.87 -12.79
C ALA A 42 15.17 -17.19 -11.31
N LYS A 43 16.42 -17.08 -10.89
CA LYS A 43 16.82 -17.25 -9.49
C LYS A 43 16.11 -16.24 -8.59
N ALA A 44 16.11 -14.96 -8.95
CA ALA A 44 15.37 -13.93 -8.22
C ALA A 44 13.86 -14.23 -8.18
N PHE A 45 13.29 -14.69 -9.30
CA PHE A 45 11.86 -15.02 -9.39
C PHE A 45 11.44 -16.19 -8.49
N PHE A 46 12.25 -17.26 -8.43
CA PHE A 46 11.94 -18.48 -7.68
C PHE A 46 12.48 -18.47 -6.24
N ARG A 47 13.42 -17.56 -5.93
CA ARG A 47 14.00 -17.35 -4.59
C ARG A 47 13.84 -15.88 -4.22
N PRO A 48 12.61 -15.43 -3.89
CA PRO A 48 12.38 -14.08 -3.41
C PRO A 48 13.24 -13.82 -2.16
N ASP A 49 13.82 -12.63 -2.09
CA ASP A 49 14.62 -12.13 -0.97
C ASP A 49 14.31 -10.66 -0.77
N LEU A 50 13.98 -10.23 0.45
CA LEU A 50 13.67 -8.83 0.78
C LEU A 50 14.82 -7.88 0.47
N ASN A 51 16.07 -8.36 0.43
CA ASN A 51 17.23 -7.57 -0.01
C ASN A 51 17.18 -7.17 -1.49
N GLN A 52 16.26 -7.74 -2.28
CA GLN A 52 16.02 -7.36 -3.68
C GLN A 52 15.16 -6.09 -3.80
N LEU A 53 14.55 -5.59 -2.71
CA LEU A 53 13.85 -4.31 -2.69
C LEU A 53 14.80 -3.19 -3.09
N HIS A 54 14.30 -2.21 -3.84
CA HIS A 54 15.14 -1.09 -4.26
C HIS A 54 15.37 -0.13 -3.09
N HIS A 55 16.53 0.51 -3.05
CA HIS A 55 16.82 1.50 -2.01
C HIS A 55 15.77 2.63 -2.03
N PRO A 56 15.13 2.97 -0.90
CA PRO A 56 13.99 3.89 -0.88
C PRO A 56 14.39 5.31 -1.29
N TYR A 57 15.60 5.75 -0.97
CA TYR A 57 16.14 7.06 -1.38
C TYR A 57 16.36 7.23 -2.90
N ARG A 58 16.16 6.18 -3.71
CA ARG A 58 16.07 6.34 -5.16
C ARG A 58 14.74 6.98 -5.60
N MET A 59 13.76 7.05 -4.71
CA MET A 59 12.49 7.72 -4.96
C MET A 59 12.69 9.23 -4.78
N LYS A 60 12.29 10.00 -5.78
CA LYS A 60 12.43 11.45 -5.76
C LYS A 60 11.69 12.03 -4.56
N ASP A 61 12.33 12.99 -3.90
CA ASP A 61 11.88 13.69 -2.69
C ASP A 61 11.80 12.84 -1.41
N MET A 62 12.30 11.59 -1.41
CA MET A 62 12.33 10.72 -0.22
C MET A 62 13.09 11.36 0.94
N GLU A 63 14.30 11.87 0.70
CA GLU A 63 15.11 12.55 1.72
C GLU A 63 14.37 13.73 2.35
N ARG A 64 13.74 14.57 1.52
CA ARG A 64 12.95 15.71 1.98
C ARG A 64 11.73 15.29 2.81
N ALA A 65 11.07 14.19 2.46
CA ALA A 65 9.97 13.64 3.25
C ALA A 65 10.45 13.15 4.63
N VAL A 66 11.55 12.39 4.66
CA VAL A 66 12.18 11.88 5.89
C VAL A 66 12.57 13.04 6.81
N GLU A 67 13.26 14.06 6.30
CA GLU A 67 13.67 15.24 7.10
C GLU A 67 12.47 15.97 7.70
N ARG A 68 11.36 16.09 6.96
CA ARG A 68 10.16 16.76 7.47
C ARG A 68 9.46 15.96 8.57
N ILE A 69 9.41 14.64 8.44
CA ILE A 69 8.88 13.74 9.48
C ILE A 69 9.79 13.73 10.70
N GLU A 70 11.11 13.73 10.50
CA GLU A 70 12.07 13.81 11.61
C GLU A 70 11.91 15.13 12.38
N LYS A 71 11.71 16.25 11.67
CA LYS A 71 11.38 17.53 12.32
C LYS A 71 10.11 17.41 13.16
N ALA A 72 9.03 16.83 12.62
CA ALA A 72 7.78 16.62 13.35
C ALA A 72 8.00 15.77 14.61
N ARG A 73 8.79 14.69 14.51
CA ARG A 73 9.17 13.83 15.64
C ARG A 73 9.96 14.59 16.71
N ILE A 74 10.99 15.36 16.33
CA ILE A 74 11.80 16.12 17.28
C ILE A 74 10.95 17.20 17.99
N GLN A 75 10.08 17.87 17.24
CA GLN A 75 9.24 18.96 17.75
C GLN A 75 7.95 18.47 18.42
N GLN A 76 7.71 17.15 18.42
CA GLN A 76 6.47 16.54 18.91
C GLN A 76 5.22 17.21 18.29
N GLU A 77 5.30 17.51 16.99
CA GLU A 77 4.19 18.05 16.22
C GLU A 77 3.03 17.05 16.16
N HIS A 78 1.80 17.55 16.09
CA HIS A 78 0.64 16.73 15.78
C HIS A 78 0.56 16.51 14.26
N VAL A 79 0.54 15.24 13.84
CA VAL A 79 0.60 14.84 12.43
C VAL A 79 -0.65 14.06 12.04
N MET A 80 -1.24 14.36 10.89
CA MET A 80 -2.34 13.59 10.35
C MET A 80 -1.85 12.58 9.32
N ILE A 81 -2.28 11.33 9.45
CA ILE A 81 -2.11 10.27 8.46
C ILE A 81 -3.40 10.18 7.67
N PHE A 82 -3.37 10.67 6.43
CA PHE A 82 -4.54 10.82 5.57
C PHE A 82 -4.50 9.76 4.47
N GLY A 83 -5.55 8.96 4.31
CA GLY A 83 -5.67 7.97 3.23
C GLY A 83 -6.85 8.24 2.31
N ASP A 84 -6.92 7.57 1.17
CA ASP A 84 -8.19 7.44 0.44
C ASP A 84 -9.14 6.43 1.12
N TYR A 85 -10.41 6.44 0.73
CA TYR A 85 -11.46 5.63 1.36
C TYR A 85 -11.43 4.14 1.01
N ASP A 86 -10.69 3.75 -0.03
CA ASP A 86 -10.65 2.36 -0.50
C ASP A 86 -9.64 1.49 0.29
N VAL A 87 -9.43 0.26 -0.15
CA VAL A 87 -8.55 -0.68 0.54
C VAL A 87 -7.09 -0.23 0.50
N ASP A 88 -6.62 0.36 -0.59
CA ASP A 88 -5.22 0.77 -0.70
C ASP A 88 -4.97 1.96 0.23
N GLY A 89 -5.84 2.98 0.21
CA GLY A 89 -5.81 4.09 1.17
C GLY A 89 -5.92 3.65 2.64
N THR A 90 -6.90 2.81 2.99
CA THR A 90 -7.09 2.37 4.38
C THR A 90 -5.95 1.48 4.89
N THR A 91 -5.43 0.57 4.06
CA THR A 91 -4.25 -0.23 4.46
C THR A 91 -2.98 0.62 4.54
N SER A 92 -2.85 1.66 3.71
CA SER A 92 -1.73 2.61 3.80
C SER A 92 -1.75 3.38 5.11
N VAL A 93 -2.92 3.90 5.53
CA VAL A 93 -3.08 4.61 6.81
C VAL A 93 -2.83 3.66 7.98
N ALA A 94 -3.31 2.42 7.89
CA ALA A 94 -3.01 1.41 8.91
C ALA A 94 -1.49 1.17 9.02
N LEU A 95 -0.79 1.05 7.88
CA LEU A 95 0.65 0.78 7.83
C LEU A 95 1.44 1.92 8.46
N MET A 96 1.18 3.14 8.00
CA MET A 96 1.90 4.32 8.46
C MET A 96 1.56 4.65 9.92
N GLY A 97 0.28 4.49 10.31
CA GLY A 97 -0.17 4.69 11.69
C GLY A 97 0.47 3.70 12.66
N GLU A 98 0.52 2.41 12.31
CA GLU A 98 1.18 1.38 13.14
C GLU A 98 2.69 1.63 13.24
N PHE A 99 3.34 2.03 12.15
CA PHE A 99 4.78 2.33 12.13
C PHE A 99 5.17 3.55 12.99
N LEU A 100 4.34 4.60 12.97
CA LEU A 100 4.57 5.86 13.68
C LEU A 100 4.01 5.89 15.11
N GLU A 101 3.30 4.84 15.52
CA GLU A 101 2.71 4.71 16.85
C GLU A 101 3.76 4.96 17.95
N GLY A 102 3.42 5.82 18.90
CA GLY A 102 4.30 6.18 20.02
C GLY A 102 5.56 6.98 19.65
N LYS A 103 5.75 7.41 18.39
CA LYS A 103 6.88 8.27 17.99
C LYS A 103 6.59 9.76 18.20
N PHE A 104 5.36 10.17 17.91
CA PHE A 104 4.80 11.52 18.08
C PHE A 104 3.27 11.43 18.00
N PRO A 105 2.53 12.48 18.39
CA PRO A 105 1.07 12.50 18.27
C PRO A 105 0.62 12.34 16.81
N ILE A 106 -0.22 11.34 16.56
CA ILE A 106 -0.78 11.07 15.22
C ILE A 106 -2.30 11.01 15.26
N GLU A 107 -2.93 11.51 14.20
CA GLU A 107 -4.38 11.41 13.95
C GLU A 107 -4.60 10.70 12.62
N ALA A 108 -5.49 9.70 12.58
CA ALA A 108 -5.81 9.01 11.33
C ALA A 108 -7.05 9.62 10.68
N TYR A 109 -7.01 9.83 9.36
CA TYR A 109 -8.13 10.39 8.62
C TYR A 109 -8.38 9.64 7.32
N ILE A 110 -9.66 9.33 7.09
CA ILE A 110 -10.16 8.75 5.85
C ILE A 110 -11.37 9.58 5.41
N PRO A 111 -11.37 10.19 4.22
CA PRO A 111 -12.47 11.03 3.76
C PRO A 111 -13.73 10.20 3.53
N ASN A 112 -14.88 10.80 3.78
CA ASN A 112 -16.14 10.18 3.39
C ASN A 112 -16.35 10.27 1.88
N ARG A 113 -16.41 9.12 1.20
CA ARG A 113 -16.58 9.04 -0.26
C ARG A 113 -17.74 9.88 -0.82
N TYR A 114 -18.88 9.91 -0.14
CA TYR A 114 -20.09 10.56 -0.67
C TYR A 114 -20.14 12.06 -0.34
N LYS A 115 -19.66 12.46 0.83
CA LYS A 115 -19.66 13.86 1.28
C LYS A 115 -18.47 14.63 0.71
N GLU A 116 -17.29 14.03 0.73
CA GLU A 116 -16.01 14.70 0.47
C GLU A 116 -15.41 14.31 -0.88
N GLY A 117 -15.81 13.16 -1.42
CA GLY A 117 -15.29 12.64 -2.68
C GLY A 117 -14.06 11.77 -2.51
N TYR A 118 -13.21 11.75 -3.54
CA TYR A 118 -12.01 10.92 -3.62
C TYR A 118 -10.76 11.74 -3.31
N GLY A 119 -9.85 11.14 -2.53
CA GLY A 119 -8.55 11.71 -2.18
C GLY A 119 -8.61 12.87 -1.18
N LEU A 120 -7.53 13.66 -1.15
CA LEU A 120 -7.35 14.76 -0.22
C LEU A 120 -8.51 15.77 -0.28
N SER A 121 -9.20 15.97 0.85
CA SER A 121 -10.43 16.77 0.94
C SER A 121 -10.18 18.10 1.66
N PHE A 122 -10.97 19.13 1.30
CA PHE A 122 -10.94 20.40 2.04
C PHE A 122 -11.44 20.23 3.48
N ASP A 123 -12.47 19.40 3.69
CA ASP A 123 -13.01 19.08 5.02
C ASP A 123 -11.94 18.49 5.94
N GLY A 124 -11.17 17.50 5.47
CA GLY A 124 -10.09 16.91 6.26
C GLY A 124 -8.94 17.87 6.53
N ILE A 125 -8.60 18.74 5.58
CA ILE A 125 -7.59 19.80 5.79
C ILE A 125 -8.07 20.83 6.82
N ASN A 126 -9.34 21.24 6.75
CA ASN A 126 -9.91 22.18 7.70
C ASN A 126 -9.94 21.56 9.11
N LEU A 127 -10.33 20.29 9.23
CA LEU A 127 -10.25 19.56 10.48
C LEU A 127 -8.81 19.49 11.00
N ALA A 128 -7.83 19.22 10.14
CA ALA A 128 -6.42 19.23 10.53
C ALA A 128 -6.00 20.59 11.11
N ALA A 129 -6.42 21.69 10.48
CA ALA A 129 -6.16 23.04 11.00
C ALA A 129 -6.83 23.29 12.37
N GLU A 130 -8.08 22.86 12.55
CA GLU A 130 -8.80 22.95 13.82
C GLU A 130 -8.11 22.17 14.95
N LEU A 131 -7.52 21.01 14.63
CA LEU A 131 -6.77 20.15 15.54
C LEU A 131 -5.32 20.62 15.78
N GLY A 132 -4.89 21.73 15.17
CA GLY A 132 -3.53 22.23 15.28
C GLY A 132 -2.48 21.34 14.62
N ILE A 133 -2.88 20.51 13.66
CA ILE A 133 -1.97 19.66 12.88
C ILE A 133 -1.13 20.52 11.97
N THR A 134 0.17 20.23 11.90
CA THR A 134 1.14 21.01 11.11
C THR A 134 1.75 20.22 9.95
N LEU A 135 1.47 18.91 9.90
CA LEU A 135 1.90 18.00 8.84
C LEU A 135 0.79 17.00 8.52
N ILE A 136 0.48 16.86 7.24
CA ILE A 136 -0.33 15.75 6.72
C ILE A 136 0.57 14.84 5.88
N ILE A 137 0.55 13.54 6.17
CA ILE A 137 1.10 12.49 5.31
C ILE A 137 -0.07 11.88 4.55
N ALA A 138 -0.25 12.30 3.30
CA ALA A 138 -1.29 11.81 2.42
C ALA A 138 -0.82 10.53 1.72
N LEU A 139 -1.60 9.46 1.82
CA LEU A 139 -1.31 8.12 1.34
C LEU A 139 -2.36 7.72 0.33
N ASP A 140 -1.91 7.15 -0.80
CA ASP A 140 -2.77 6.74 -1.90
C ASP A 140 -3.62 7.87 -2.51
N CYS A 141 -3.21 9.11 -2.27
CA CYS A 141 -3.86 10.28 -2.83
C CYS A 141 -2.95 11.51 -2.80
N GLY A 142 -3.35 12.55 -3.54
CA GLY A 142 -2.74 13.87 -3.47
C GLY A 142 -1.95 14.29 -4.71
N ILE A 143 -1.58 13.37 -5.62
CA ILE A 143 -0.74 13.72 -6.79
C ILE A 143 -1.41 14.73 -7.75
N LYS A 144 -2.74 14.85 -7.70
CA LYS A 144 -3.53 15.83 -8.46
C LYS A 144 -4.28 16.85 -7.59
N ALA A 145 -4.03 16.89 -6.29
CA ALA A 145 -4.77 17.72 -5.34
C ALA A 145 -4.23 19.17 -5.27
N PHE A 146 -4.21 19.89 -6.40
CA PHE A 146 -3.58 21.22 -6.49
C PHE A 146 -4.19 22.24 -5.53
N ASP A 147 -5.52 22.36 -5.54
CA ASP A 147 -6.22 23.38 -4.76
C ASP A 147 -6.20 23.04 -3.27
N GLN A 148 -6.36 21.76 -2.93
CA GLN A 148 -6.30 21.27 -1.56
C GLN A 148 -4.90 21.47 -0.97
N ILE A 149 -3.84 21.14 -1.72
CA ILE A 149 -2.46 21.36 -1.26
C ILE A 149 -2.15 22.85 -1.11
N ALA A 150 -2.65 23.70 -2.01
CA ALA A 150 -2.52 25.15 -1.88
C ALA A 150 -3.26 25.69 -0.65
N HIS A 151 -4.46 25.16 -0.38
CA HIS A 151 -5.27 25.52 0.78
C HIS A 151 -4.60 25.13 2.10
N ALA A 152 -4.15 23.89 2.25
CA ALA A 152 -3.41 23.43 3.43
C ALA A 152 -2.17 24.30 3.72
N ARG A 153 -1.41 24.65 2.68
CA ARG A 153 -0.27 25.56 2.80
C ARG A 153 -0.68 26.96 3.28
N SER A 154 -1.83 27.46 2.84
CA SER A 154 -2.34 28.76 3.31
C SER A 154 -2.67 28.75 4.81
N LEU A 155 -2.95 27.57 5.37
CA LEU A 155 -3.19 27.33 6.79
C LEU A 155 -1.92 26.97 7.57
N GLY A 156 -0.75 26.96 6.92
CA GLY A 156 0.53 26.60 7.55
C GLY A 156 0.76 25.10 7.71
N ILE A 157 0.01 24.26 6.99
CA ILE A 157 0.10 22.80 7.03
C ILE A 157 0.98 22.31 5.89
N ASP A 158 2.07 21.61 6.21
CA ASP A 158 2.88 20.91 5.23
C ASP A 158 2.19 19.61 4.79
N ILE A 159 2.34 19.23 3.52
CA ILE A 159 1.82 17.96 2.99
C ILE A 159 2.96 17.16 2.38
N ILE A 160 3.10 15.91 2.81
CA ILE A 160 3.88 14.87 2.15
C ILE A 160 2.88 13.99 1.38
N VAL A 161 3.00 13.94 0.06
CA VAL A 161 2.19 13.07 -0.79
C VAL A 161 2.92 11.75 -0.99
N CYS A 162 2.27 10.63 -0.72
CA CYS A 162 2.73 9.27 -1.00
C CYS A 162 1.68 8.62 -1.91
N ASP A 163 1.93 8.64 -3.21
CA ASP A 163 0.93 8.30 -4.22
C ASP A 163 1.56 7.47 -5.34
N HIS A 164 0.72 6.82 -6.12
CA HIS A 164 1.09 5.97 -7.25
C HIS A 164 0.18 6.16 -8.47
N HIS A 165 -0.78 7.08 -8.40
CA HIS A 165 -1.62 7.43 -9.53
C HIS A 165 -0.81 8.14 -10.62
N LEU A 166 -1.29 8.13 -11.87
CA LEU A 166 -0.60 8.84 -12.95
C LEU A 166 -0.57 10.35 -12.67
N PRO A 167 0.61 10.99 -12.60
CA PRO A 167 0.72 12.43 -12.39
C PRO A 167 0.10 13.25 -13.52
N ALA A 168 -0.28 14.49 -13.22
CA ALA A 168 -0.59 15.48 -14.25
C ALA A 168 0.70 16.03 -14.90
N ALA A 169 0.55 16.89 -15.92
CA ALA A 169 1.71 17.52 -16.60
C ALA A 169 2.56 18.39 -15.67
N THR A 170 1.95 18.96 -14.64
CA THR A 170 2.60 19.66 -13.54
C THR A 170 2.28 18.95 -12.22
N LEU A 171 3.07 19.21 -11.20
CA LEU A 171 2.84 18.68 -9.86
C LEU A 171 2.28 19.76 -8.92
N PRO A 172 1.43 19.38 -7.93
CA PRO A 172 1.01 20.31 -6.90
C PRO A 172 2.20 20.74 -6.05
N LYS A 173 2.12 21.91 -5.42
CA LYS A 173 3.23 22.46 -4.63
C LYS A 173 3.24 21.88 -3.20
N ALA A 174 3.28 20.55 -3.05
CA ALA A 174 3.41 19.90 -1.75
C ALA A 174 4.80 20.13 -1.13
N HIS A 175 4.97 19.75 0.14
CA HIS A 175 6.30 19.73 0.75
C HIS A 175 7.18 18.70 0.03
N SER A 176 6.70 17.47 -0.13
CA SER A 176 7.34 16.44 -0.95
C SER A 176 6.29 15.56 -1.61
N ILE A 177 6.67 14.94 -2.73
CA ILE A 177 5.80 14.04 -3.50
C ILE A 177 6.55 12.75 -3.79
N LEU A 178 6.24 11.70 -3.06
CA LEU A 178 6.74 10.36 -3.27
C LEU A 178 5.79 9.66 -4.24
N ASP A 179 6.17 9.62 -5.51
CA ASP A 179 5.45 8.88 -6.54
C ASP A 179 6.46 8.35 -7.56
N PRO A 180 6.56 7.01 -7.74
CA PRO A 180 7.51 6.44 -8.68
C PRO A 180 7.17 6.77 -10.14
N LYS A 181 5.90 7.04 -10.49
CA LYS A 181 5.43 7.33 -11.86
C LYS A 181 5.69 8.77 -12.31
N ARG A 182 6.21 9.64 -11.43
CA ARG A 182 6.76 10.94 -11.81
C ARG A 182 7.82 10.79 -12.90
N SER A 183 7.75 11.67 -13.90
CA SER A 183 8.70 11.68 -15.02
C SER A 183 10.13 11.99 -14.60
N ASP A 184 10.32 12.72 -13.49
CA ASP A 184 11.62 13.07 -12.92
C ASP A 184 12.09 12.10 -11.82
N CYS A 185 11.34 11.02 -11.54
CA CYS A 185 11.67 10.08 -10.49
C CYS A 185 12.52 8.90 -11.02
N PRO A 186 13.75 8.70 -10.51
CA PRO A 186 14.64 7.63 -10.99
C PRO A 186 14.38 6.28 -10.31
N TYR A 187 13.32 6.17 -9.49
CA TYR A 187 12.98 4.93 -8.82
C TYR A 187 12.68 3.81 -9.84
N PRO A 188 13.29 2.62 -9.75
CA PRO A 188 13.27 1.66 -10.84
C PRO A 188 11.89 1.01 -11.08
N TYR A 189 11.11 0.80 -10.03
CA TYR A 189 9.85 0.08 -10.10
C TYR A 189 8.66 1.04 -10.02
N LYS A 190 7.87 1.10 -11.10
CA LYS A 190 6.82 2.13 -11.30
C LYS A 190 5.44 1.74 -10.80
N GLU A 191 5.25 0.46 -10.48
CA GLU A 191 3.92 -0.11 -10.28
C GLU A 191 3.58 -0.35 -8.81
N LEU A 192 4.31 0.23 -7.85
CA LEU A 192 3.96 0.14 -6.43
C LEU A 192 2.50 0.50 -6.20
N SER A 193 1.82 -0.17 -5.27
CA SER A 193 0.55 0.31 -4.72
C SER A 193 0.77 1.54 -3.81
N GLY A 194 -0.28 2.27 -3.46
CA GLY A 194 -0.21 3.38 -2.51
C GLY A 194 0.41 2.94 -1.17
N CYS A 195 -0.02 1.79 -0.65
CA CYS A 195 0.55 1.18 0.56
C CYS A 195 2.01 0.76 0.35
N GLY A 196 2.36 0.31 -0.87
CA GLY A 196 3.74 0.03 -1.25
C GLY A 196 4.64 1.27 -1.21
N VAL A 197 4.14 2.43 -1.64
CA VAL A 197 4.86 3.72 -1.52
C VAL A 197 5.03 4.11 -0.04
N GLY A 198 3.97 3.97 0.76
CA GLY A 198 4.03 4.14 2.22
C GLY A 198 5.07 3.24 2.89
N PHE A 199 5.13 1.97 2.50
CA PHE A 199 6.14 1.02 2.94
C PHE A 199 7.57 1.49 2.61
N LYS A 200 7.81 2.05 1.41
CA LYS A 200 9.13 2.61 1.06
C LYS A 200 9.50 3.82 1.92
N LEU A 201 8.53 4.66 2.28
CA LEU A 201 8.77 5.77 3.21
C LEU A 201 9.14 5.25 4.61
N CYS A 202 8.41 4.26 5.13
CA CYS A 202 8.77 3.60 6.39
C CYS A 202 10.15 2.94 6.32
N GLN A 203 10.53 2.37 5.18
CA GLN A 203 11.88 1.82 4.97
C GLN A 203 12.95 2.91 5.09
N ALA A 204 12.75 4.07 4.47
CA ALA A 204 13.69 5.19 4.60
C ALA A 204 13.78 5.71 6.04
N LEU A 205 12.66 5.71 6.77
CA LEU A 205 12.61 6.08 8.19
C LEU A 205 13.30 5.04 9.09
N CYS A 206 13.19 3.74 8.77
CA CYS A 206 13.96 2.69 9.45
C CYS A 206 15.46 2.96 9.34
N GLU A 207 15.95 3.22 8.13
CA GLU A 207 17.36 3.56 7.89
C GLU A 207 17.75 4.84 8.66
N HIS A 208 16.92 5.88 8.58
CA HIS A 208 17.19 7.18 9.22
C HIS A 208 17.22 7.10 10.75
N TRP A 209 16.33 6.31 11.36
CA TRP A 209 16.21 6.15 12.81
C TRP A 209 17.02 4.97 13.37
N GLY A 210 17.74 4.22 12.52
CA GLY A 210 18.49 3.03 12.94
C GLY A 210 17.60 1.90 13.45
N LEU A 211 16.38 1.77 12.92
CA LEU A 211 15.42 0.74 13.30
C LEU A 211 15.59 -0.50 12.41
N PRO A 212 15.71 -1.72 12.97
CA PRO A 212 15.75 -2.95 12.19
C PRO A 212 14.42 -3.20 11.43
N GLU A 213 14.50 -3.36 10.10
CA GLU A 213 13.33 -3.56 9.25
C GLU A 213 12.56 -4.84 9.61
N ASP A 214 13.24 -5.91 10.03
CA ASP A 214 12.64 -7.18 10.43
C ASP A 214 11.74 -7.09 11.66
N VAL A 215 12.01 -6.11 12.52
CA VAL A 215 11.23 -5.85 13.73
C VAL A 215 10.14 -4.80 13.49
N HIS A 216 10.45 -3.72 12.76
CA HIS A 216 9.58 -2.54 12.70
C HIS A 216 8.77 -2.41 11.40
N LEU A 217 9.18 -3.08 10.32
CA LEU A 217 8.58 -2.88 8.99
C LEU A 217 8.07 -4.18 8.36
N HIS A 218 8.84 -5.27 8.41
CA HIS A 218 8.44 -6.57 7.87
C HIS A 218 7.16 -7.14 8.49
N PRO A 219 6.80 -6.84 9.76
CA PRO A 219 5.49 -7.21 10.29
C PRO A 219 4.31 -6.65 9.51
N LEU A 220 4.48 -5.52 8.83
CA LEU A 220 3.45 -4.77 8.11
C LEU A 220 3.25 -5.26 6.66
N LEU A 221 4.01 -6.26 6.20
CA LEU A 221 3.96 -6.75 4.81
C LEU A 221 2.61 -7.36 4.42
N ASP A 222 1.83 -7.82 5.39
CA ASP A 222 0.47 -8.29 5.16
C ASP A 222 -0.48 -7.16 4.68
N LEU A 223 -0.29 -5.91 5.13
CA LEU A 223 -1.01 -4.74 4.57
C LEU A 223 -0.67 -4.54 3.10
N CYS A 224 0.61 -4.62 2.76
CA CYS A 224 1.07 -4.50 1.38
C CYS A 224 0.44 -5.59 0.49
N ALA A 225 0.38 -6.84 0.94
CA ALA A 225 -0.25 -7.91 0.18
C ALA A 225 -1.75 -7.67 -0.06
N VAL A 226 -2.46 -7.11 0.93
CA VAL A 226 -3.88 -6.78 0.79
C VAL A 226 -4.11 -5.61 -0.15
N SER A 227 -3.33 -4.54 -0.01
CA SER A 227 -3.32 -3.39 -0.93
C SER A 227 -3.06 -3.84 -2.37
N ILE A 228 -1.98 -4.59 -2.61
CA ILE A 228 -1.61 -5.07 -3.96
C ILE A 228 -2.71 -5.94 -4.58
N ALA A 229 -3.36 -6.78 -3.79
CA ALA A 229 -4.47 -7.60 -4.26
C ALA A 229 -5.74 -6.77 -4.55
N ALA A 230 -6.01 -5.74 -3.74
CA ALA A 230 -7.23 -4.95 -3.84
C ALA A 230 -7.18 -3.92 -4.97
N ASP A 231 -6.03 -3.27 -5.17
CA ASP A 231 -5.85 -2.24 -6.19
C ASP A 231 -5.52 -2.81 -7.59
N ILE A 232 -5.25 -4.12 -7.67
CA ILE A 232 -5.01 -4.83 -8.94
C ILE A 232 -3.79 -4.25 -9.70
N VAL A 233 -2.82 -3.72 -8.95
CA VAL A 233 -1.51 -3.34 -9.51
C VAL A 233 -0.75 -4.55 -10.07
N HIS A 234 0.24 -4.30 -10.92
CA HIS A 234 1.07 -5.36 -11.48
C HIS A 234 1.80 -6.14 -10.38
N VAL A 235 1.59 -7.47 -10.31
CA VAL A 235 2.28 -8.37 -9.37
C VAL A 235 3.61 -8.82 -9.97
N THR A 236 4.49 -7.85 -10.18
CA THR A 236 5.87 -8.00 -10.67
C THR A 236 6.85 -7.27 -9.74
N GLY A 237 8.16 -7.37 -9.98
CA GLY A 237 9.17 -6.60 -9.25
C GLY A 237 8.96 -6.60 -7.72
N GLU A 238 8.95 -5.40 -7.13
CA GLU A 238 8.77 -5.24 -5.67
C GLU A 238 7.37 -5.66 -5.21
N ASN A 239 6.29 -5.39 -5.96
CA ASN A 239 4.95 -5.84 -5.55
C ASN A 239 4.86 -7.36 -5.42
N ARG A 240 5.50 -8.11 -6.33
CA ARG A 240 5.55 -9.57 -6.22
C ARG A 240 6.23 -9.99 -4.92
N LEU A 241 7.32 -9.31 -4.55
CA LEU A 241 8.08 -9.60 -3.35
C LEU A 241 7.30 -9.27 -2.08
N LEU A 242 6.74 -8.06 -2.01
CA LEU A 242 5.89 -7.62 -0.89
C LEU A 242 4.67 -8.53 -0.73
N ALA A 243 3.98 -8.85 -1.84
CA ALA A 243 2.83 -9.75 -1.83
C ALA A 243 3.22 -11.18 -1.43
N HIS A 244 4.38 -11.69 -1.85
CA HIS A 244 4.86 -13.02 -1.48
C HIS A 244 5.02 -13.14 0.04
N TYR A 245 5.79 -12.23 0.64
CA TYR A 245 6.04 -12.27 2.07
C TYR A 245 4.81 -11.91 2.89
N GLY A 246 4.00 -10.93 2.47
CA GLY A 246 2.74 -10.61 3.13
C GLY A 246 1.76 -11.79 3.14
N LEU A 247 1.62 -12.51 2.03
CA LEU A 247 0.82 -13.74 1.98
C LEU A 247 1.39 -14.84 2.88
N GLN A 248 2.71 -15.01 2.94
CA GLN A 248 3.32 -15.98 3.86
C GLN A 248 3.02 -15.64 5.31
N ARG A 249 3.09 -14.36 5.69
CA ARG A 249 2.71 -13.93 7.05
C ARG A 249 1.26 -14.33 7.36
N ILE A 250 0.32 -14.04 6.46
CA ILE A 250 -1.09 -14.41 6.64
C ILE A 250 -1.26 -15.93 6.75
N ARG A 251 -0.68 -16.69 5.82
CA ARG A 251 -0.76 -18.17 5.78
C ARG A 251 -0.16 -18.84 7.00
N ASN A 252 0.84 -18.22 7.62
CA ASN A 252 1.53 -18.75 8.79
C ASN A 252 0.92 -18.26 10.11
N GLY A 253 -0.22 -17.55 10.08
CA GLY A 253 -0.87 -17.02 11.28
C GLY A 253 -0.09 -15.88 11.96
N GLN A 254 0.77 -15.18 11.21
CA GLN A 254 1.59 -14.06 11.67
C GLN A 254 1.04 -12.70 11.23
N ALA A 255 -0.13 -12.68 10.59
CA ALA A 255 -0.82 -11.46 10.22
C ALA A 255 -1.55 -10.84 11.41
N ARG A 256 -1.91 -9.56 11.28
CA ARG A 256 -2.75 -8.87 12.27
C ARG A 256 -4.09 -9.57 12.46
N ALA A 257 -4.57 -9.56 13.69
CA ALA A 257 -5.80 -10.26 14.04
C ALA A 257 -7.04 -9.71 13.31
N GLY A 258 -7.09 -8.43 12.97
CA GLY A 258 -8.15 -7.88 12.11
C GLY A 258 -8.29 -8.59 10.75
N PHE A 259 -7.18 -9.03 10.13
CA PHE A 259 -7.26 -9.85 8.91
C PHE A 259 -7.74 -11.27 9.19
N ILE A 260 -7.36 -11.85 10.33
CA ILE A 260 -7.83 -13.17 10.74
C ILE A 260 -9.34 -13.16 10.94
N SER A 261 -9.90 -12.16 11.63
CA SER A 261 -11.35 -12.03 11.83
C SER A 261 -12.10 -11.85 10.49
N LEU A 262 -11.54 -11.10 9.53
CA LEU A 262 -12.14 -10.98 8.18
C LEU A 262 -12.09 -12.29 7.39
N LEU A 263 -11.02 -13.08 7.55
CA LEU A 263 -10.89 -14.39 6.92
C LEU A 263 -11.92 -15.38 7.48
N GLU A 264 -12.06 -15.44 8.81
CA GLU A 264 -13.07 -16.23 9.51
C GLU A 264 -14.49 -15.86 9.05
N ALA A 265 -14.82 -14.56 9.02
CA ALA A 265 -16.11 -14.06 8.53
C ALA A 265 -16.35 -14.36 7.02
N SER A 266 -15.30 -14.65 6.27
CA SER A 266 -15.37 -15.03 4.86
C SER A 266 -15.29 -16.54 4.61
N ALA A 267 -15.20 -17.35 5.67
CA ALA A 267 -15.00 -18.79 5.63
C ALA A 267 -13.79 -19.20 4.75
N LYS A 268 -12.70 -18.42 4.83
CA LYS A 268 -11.45 -18.68 4.10
C LYS A 268 -10.37 -19.16 5.05
N ALA A 269 -9.78 -20.31 4.72
CA ALA A 269 -8.65 -20.86 5.46
C ALA A 269 -7.35 -20.10 5.11
N PRO A 270 -6.66 -19.48 6.10
CA PRO A 270 -5.45 -18.69 5.87
C PRO A 270 -4.38 -19.43 5.07
N GLU A 271 -4.19 -20.73 5.31
CA GLU A 271 -3.12 -21.57 4.76
C GLU A 271 -3.20 -21.71 3.24
N SER A 272 -4.41 -21.60 2.69
CA SER A 272 -4.69 -21.74 1.25
C SER A 272 -4.89 -20.40 0.54
N LEU A 273 -4.80 -19.29 1.27
CA LEU A 273 -5.21 -17.96 0.81
C LEU A 273 -4.40 -17.51 -0.41
N THR A 274 -5.06 -17.12 -1.50
CA THR A 274 -4.42 -16.53 -2.68
C THR A 274 -4.70 -15.02 -2.77
N LEU A 275 -3.94 -14.28 -3.59
CA LEU A 275 -4.28 -12.87 -3.87
C LEU A 275 -5.70 -12.72 -4.43
N ARG A 276 -6.16 -13.68 -5.23
CA ARG A 276 -7.54 -13.71 -5.72
C ARG A 276 -8.53 -13.79 -4.56
N ASP A 277 -8.28 -14.67 -3.59
CA ASP A 277 -9.17 -14.76 -2.42
C ASP A 277 -9.20 -13.44 -1.64
N ILE A 278 -8.06 -12.76 -1.49
CA ILE A 278 -8.02 -11.42 -0.89
C ILE A 278 -8.90 -10.44 -1.66
N SER A 279 -8.74 -10.34 -2.99
CA SER A 279 -9.51 -9.41 -3.83
C SER A 279 -11.02 -9.66 -3.80
N PHE A 280 -11.46 -10.91 -3.61
CA PHE A 280 -12.89 -11.27 -3.66
C PHE A 280 -13.54 -11.50 -2.29
N SER A 281 -12.76 -11.68 -1.23
CA SER A 281 -13.26 -11.91 0.13
C SER A 281 -12.95 -10.78 1.09
N ILE A 282 -11.70 -10.33 1.16
CA ILE A 282 -11.24 -9.35 2.17
C ILE A 282 -11.48 -7.92 1.64
N ALA A 283 -11.00 -7.62 0.44
CA ALA A 283 -11.07 -6.30 -0.15
C ALA A 283 -12.51 -5.74 -0.22
N PRO A 284 -13.55 -6.52 -0.61
CA PRO A 284 -14.92 -6.01 -0.64
C PRO A 284 -15.48 -5.64 0.73
N ARG A 285 -15.01 -6.30 1.81
CA ARG A 285 -15.42 -6.01 3.18
C ARG A 285 -14.81 -4.70 3.67
N ILE A 286 -13.51 -4.54 3.51
CA ILE A 286 -12.82 -3.27 3.84
C ILE A 286 -13.44 -2.11 3.04
N ASN A 287 -13.64 -2.29 1.74
CA ASN A 287 -14.32 -1.30 0.89
C ASN A 287 -15.76 -0.99 1.31
N ALA A 288 -16.48 -1.95 1.89
CA ALA A 288 -17.84 -1.71 2.37
C ALA A 288 -17.84 -0.77 3.58
N ALA A 289 -16.86 -0.88 4.48
CA ALA A 289 -16.68 0.03 5.60
C ALA A 289 -16.49 1.48 5.13
N GLY A 290 -15.63 1.69 4.13
CA GLY A 290 -15.39 3.01 3.53
C GLY A 290 -16.61 3.60 2.79
N ARG A 291 -17.56 2.76 2.36
CA ARG A 291 -18.79 3.21 1.67
C ARG A 291 -19.95 3.48 2.61
N MET A 292 -20.15 2.63 3.62
CA MET A 292 -21.38 2.65 4.42
C MET A 292 -21.29 3.53 5.66
N GLU A 293 -20.09 3.79 6.19
CA GLU A 293 -19.91 4.62 7.38
C GLU A 293 -18.66 5.50 7.24
N SER A 294 -17.53 5.05 7.81
CA SER A 294 -16.23 5.70 7.74
C SER A 294 -15.16 4.65 7.50
N GLY A 295 -14.29 4.87 6.51
CA GLY A 295 -13.14 3.99 6.26
C GLY A 295 -12.16 3.94 7.45
N LEU A 296 -12.28 4.87 8.39
CA LEU A 296 -11.55 4.84 9.66
C LEU A 296 -11.85 3.56 10.47
N ARG A 297 -13.06 2.99 10.38
CA ARG A 297 -13.39 1.71 11.03
C ARG A 297 -12.55 0.55 10.52
N ALA A 298 -12.22 0.56 9.23
CA ALA A 298 -11.30 -0.43 8.67
C ALA A 298 -9.89 -0.22 9.23
N VAL A 299 -9.41 1.03 9.32
CA VAL A 299 -8.12 1.34 9.92
C VAL A 299 -8.05 0.89 11.38
N GLU A 300 -9.10 1.15 12.16
CA GLU A 300 -9.23 0.70 13.56
C GLU A 300 -9.15 -0.83 13.66
N LEU A 301 -9.92 -1.57 12.85
CA LEU A 301 -9.87 -3.04 12.83
C LEU A 301 -8.46 -3.55 12.51
N LEU A 302 -7.77 -2.90 11.57
CA LEU A 302 -6.44 -3.30 11.13
C LEU A 302 -5.34 -2.94 12.14
N ARG A 303 -5.57 -2.00 13.05
CA ARG A 303 -4.58 -1.60 14.07
C ARG A 303 -4.92 -2.07 15.48
N SER A 304 -6.16 -2.51 15.72
CA SER A 304 -6.58 -2.95 17.05
C SER A 304 -5.73 -4.13 17.51
N THR A 305 -5.40 -4.14 18.80
CA THR A 305 -4.74 -5.24 19.51
C THR A 305 -5.69 -5.96 20.47
N ASP A 306 -6.93 -5.47 20.61
CA ASP A 306 -7.95 -6.04 21.48
C ASP A 306 -8.85 -7.00 20.69
N ARG A 307 -8.93 -8.25 21.15
CA ARG A 307 -9.70 -9.28 20.44
C ARG A 307 -11.20 -9.01 20.41
N ALA A 308 -11.77 -8.48 21.50
CA ALA A 308 -13.20 -8.20 21.56
C ALA A 308 -13.58 -7.04 20.63
N GLU A 309 -12.76 -5.99 20.60
CA GLU A 309 -12.93 -4.87 19.66
C GLU A 309 -12.81 -5.34 18.21
N GLN A 310 -11.83 -6.20 17.91
CA GLN A 310 -11.67 -6.77 16.56
C GLN A 310 -12.87 -7.58 16.11
N ASP A 311 -13.41 -8.44 16.97
CA ASP A 311 -14.57 -9.26 16.64
C ASP A 311 -15.79 -8.37 16.39
N GLU A 312 -16.04 -7.35 17.22
CA GLU A 312 -17.12 -6.37 17.02
C GLU A 312 -16.97 -5.61 15.68
N LEU A 313 -15.78 -5.06 15.42
CA LEU A 313 -15.49 -4.32 14.19
C LEU A 313 -15.61 -5.21 12.95
N ALA A 314 -15.13 -6.46 13.02
CA ALA A 314 -15.22 -7.42 11.93
C ALA A 314 -16.68 -7.80 11.63
N GLU A 315 -17.50 -8.02 12.65
CA GLU A 315 -18.94 -8.28 12.50
C GLU A 315 -19.65 -7.11 11.81
N ARG A 316 -19.40 -5.87 12.27
CA ARG A 316 -19.96 -4.65 11.66
C ARG A 316 -19.55 -4.50 10.20
N ILE A 317 -18.27 -4.68 9.90
CA ILE A 317 -17.75 -4.59 8.54
C ILE A 317 -18.34 -5.68 7.64
N ASN A 318 -18.55 -6.88 8.18
CA ASN A 318 -19.21 -7.97 7.45
C ASN A 318 -20.68 -7.65 7.16
N ALA A 319 -21.41 -7.04 8.11
CA ALA A 319 -22.78 -6.57 7.91
C ALA A 319 -22.85 -5.52 6.79
N PHE A 320 -21.96 -4.51 6.80
CA PHE A 320 -21.91 -3.50 5.73
C PHE A 320 -21.69 -4.10 4.34
N ASN A 321 -20.88 -5.16 4.24
CA ASN A 321 -20.69 -5.84 2.97
C ASN A 321 -21.92 -6.65 2.53
N GLN A 322 -22.73 -7.15 3.47
CA GLN A 322 -24.02 -7.79 3.15
C GLN A 322 -25.01 -6.73 2.63
N ASP A 323 -25.17 -5.61 3.33
CA ASP A 323 -26.04 -4.50 2.92
C ASP A 323 -25.66 -3.95 1.53
N ARG A 324 -24.35 -3.78 1.28
CA ARG A 324 -23.84 -3.37 -0.04
C ARG A 324 -24.22 -4.38 -1.14
N ARG A 325 -24.19 -5.69 -0.85
CA ARG A 325 -24.58 -6.72 -1.82
C ARG A 325 -26.07 -6.64 -2.12
N GLU A 326 -26.90 -6.40 -1.11
CA GLU A 326 -28.35 -6.28 -1.27
C GLU A 326 -28.76 -5.03 -2.06
N THR A 327 -28.04 -3.91 -1.88
CA THR A 327 -28.32 -2.65 -2.57
C THR A 327 -27.77 -2.56 -4.00
N GLN A 328 -26.86 -3.46 -4.38
CA GLN A 328 -26.23 -3.51 -5.72
C GLN A 328 -26.60 -4.76 -6.54
N ALA A 329 -27.45 -5.63 -5.99
CA ALA A 329 -28.07 -6.75 -6.70
C ALA A 329 -29.32 -6.30 -7.46
#